data_AF-A0A2T2RDH6-F1
#
_entry.id   AF-A0A2T2RDH6-F1
#
_cell.length_a   1.000
_cell.length_b   1.000
_cell.length_c   1.000
_cell.angle_alpha   90.00
_cell.angle_beta   90.00
_cell.angle_gamma   90.00
#
_symmetry.space_group_name_H-M   'P 1'
#
loop_
_entity.id
_entity.type
_entity.pdbx_description
1 polymer ?
#
loop_
_entity_poly.entity_id
_entity_poly.type
_entity_poly.pdbx_seq_one_letter_code
_entity_poly.pdbx_strand_id
1 'polypeptide(L)'
;MRVATDALTMVTHPETEFVSCLTQDEVVDIWGPDGADNWSQVRDGFPDQKLAVFAPGSDSGTYDFFNETVLEPNDINQPRQDYNASEDDNVIAQGIIGTPGSWGYFGYAYYQQNTDRLTALAYDAGDGCVEPSAETAQDDSYKLARPLFIYVKKSALADEHVADFVNFYLDNVDAVVGEVGYIAASQEELDQARQKVADAIEAAE
;
A
#
# COMPACT_ATOMS: atom_id res chain seq x y z
N MET A 1 -13.06 2.94 13.89
CA MET A 1 -14.00 2.38 12.88
C MET A 1 -13.27 2.38 11.55
N ARG A 2 -13.34 1.31 10.73
CA ARG A 2 -12.68 1.28 9.41
C ARG A 2 -13.45 2.22 8.48
N VAL A 3 -12.73 3.02 7.72
CA VAL A 3 -13.31 4.09 6.88
C VAL A 3 -12.77 4.06 5.45
N ALA A 4 -11.60 3.46 5.26
CA ALA A 4 -10.96 3.27 3.98
C ALA A 4 -9.92 2.15 4.07
N THR A 5 -9.30 1.84 2.94
CA THR A 5 -8.12 1.01 2.82
C THR A 5 -7.09 1.73 1.97
N ASP A 6 -5.85 1.70 2.45
CA ASP A 6 -4.67 2.07 1.69
C ASP A 6 -3.98 0.80 1.19
N ALA A 7 -3.34 0.87 0.03
CA ALA A 7 -2.60 -0.25 -0.53
C ALA A 7 -1.33 0.24 -1.21
N LEU A 8 -0.25 -0.51 -1.03
CA LEU A 8 1.02 -0.30 -1.70
C LEU A 8 1.09 -1.24 -2.89
N THR A 9 1.78 -0.85 -3.95
CA THR A 9 1.88 -1.65 -5.16
C THR A 9 3.32 -1.76 -5.58
N MET A 10 3.80 -3.00 -5.65
CA MET A 10 5.05 -3.30 -6.34
C MET A 10 4.80 -3.23 -7.84
N VAL A 11 5.69 -2.56 -8.56
CA VAL A 11 5.58 -2.33 -9.99
C VAL A 11 6.93 -2.55 -10.68
N THR A 12 6.85 -2.80 -11.98
CA THR A 12 7.99 -2.84 -12.89
C THR A 12 7.64 -2.15 -14.21
N HIS A 13 8.66 -1.91 -15.03
CA HIS A 13 8.47 -1.50 -16.41
C HIS A 13 7.73 -2.60 -17.21
N PRO A 14 6.81 -2.25 -18.13
CA PRO A 14 6.04 -3.24 -18.90
C PRO A 14 6.86 -4.26 -19.70
N GLU A 15 8.06 -3.89 -20.13
CA GLU A 15 8.99 -4.79 -20.85
C GLU A 15 9.63 -5.87 -19.94
N THR A 16 9.47 -5.78 -18.61
CA THR A 16 9.99 -6.78 -17.66
C THR A 16 9.02 -7.98 -17.54
N GLU A 17 8.71 -8.63 -18.67
CA GLU A 17 7.64 -9.63 -18.78
C GLU A 17 7.92 -10.98 -18.06
N PHE A 18 9.16 -11.22 -17.64
CA PHE A 18 9.55 -12.49 -17.00
C PHE A 18 9.12 -12.59 -15.52
N VAL A 19 8.64 -11.49 -14.93
CA VAL A 19 8.18 -11.43 -13.54
C VAL A 19 6.76 -10.88 -13.48
N SER A 20 5.84 -11.66 -12.91
CA SER A 20 4.46 -11.26 -12.65
C SER A 20 4.07 -11.38 -11.18
N CYS A 21 4.90 -12.07 -10.39
CA CYS A 21 4.69 -12.30 -8.96
C CYS A 21 6.04 -12.46 -8.26
N LEU A 22 6.14 -11.89 -7.06
CA LEU A 22 7.28 -12.03 -6.16
C LEU A 22 6.82 -12.64 -4.83
N THR A 23 7.59 -13.60 -4.33
CA THR A 23 7.39 -14.15 -2.98
C THR A 23 7.96 -13.21 -1.92
N GLN A 24 7.53 -13.38 -0.67
CA GLN A 24 8.10 -12.70 0.49
C GLN A 24 9.64 -12.74 0.51
N ASP A 25 10.24 -13.90 0.26
CA ASP A 25 11.70 -14.07 0.26
C ASP A 25 12.36 -13.31 -0.89
N GLU A 26 11.76 -13.33 -2.08
CA GLU A 26 12.30 -12.62 -3.24
C GLU A 26 12.19 -11.09 -3.11
N VAL A 27 11.14 -10.59 -2.45
CA VAL A 27 11.05 -9.17 -2.12
C VAL A 27 12.14 -8.81 -1.10
N VAL A 28 12.43 -9.69 -0.13
CA VAL A 28 13.57 -9.51 0.80
C VAL A 28 14.90 -9.55 0.05
N ASP A 29 15.08 -10.43 -0.93
CA ASP A 29 16.28 -10.48 -1.76
C ASP A 29 16.45 -9.18 -2.58
N ILE A 30 15.38 -8.49 -2.95
CA ILE A 30 15.44 -7.21 -3.67
C ILE A 30 15.67 -6.02 -2.72
N TRP A 31 14.95 -5.99 -1.60
CA TRP A 31 14.81 -4.81 -0.74
C TRP A 31 15.61 -4.87 0.57
N GLY A 32 16.00 -6.06 1.01
CA GLY A 32 16.82 -6.29 2.20
C GLY A 32 18.22 -5.64 2.11
N PRO A 33 19.00 -5.65 3.20
CA PRO A 33 20.25 -4.89 3.31
C PRO A 33 21.31 -5.25 2.25
N ASP A 34 21.33 -6.51 1.79
CA ASP A 34 22.20 -7.03 0.74
C ASP A 34 21.44 -7.21 -0.59
N GLY A 35 20.55 -6.26 -0.89
CA GLY A 35 19.61 -6.34 -2.00
C GLY A 35 20.26 -6.62 -3.37
N ALA A 36 19.61 -7.47 -4.16
CA ALA A 36 20.04 -7.86 -5.49
C ALA A 36 20.19 -6.66 -6.45
N ASP A 37 21.25 -6.69 -7.25
CA ASP A 37 21.52 -5.71 -8.32
C ASP A 37 21.18 -6.26 -9.71
N ASN A 38 20.76 -7.52 -9.78
CA ASN A 38 20.39 -8.20 -11.01
C ASN A 38 19.25 -9.19 -10.78
N TRP A 39 18.33 -9.27 -11.74
CA TRP A 39 17.19 -10.19 -11.65
C TRP A 39 17.61 -11.66 -11.55
N SER A 40 18.73 -12.07 -12.14
CA SER A 40 19.24 -13.44 -12.03
C SER A 40 19.64 -13.84 -10.61
N GLN A 41 19.78 -12.88 -9.69
CA GLN A 41 20.07 -13.14 -8.27
C GLN A 41 18.80 -13.39 -7.45
N VAL A 42 17.64 -12.93 -7.95
CA VAL A 42 16.36 -13.02 -7.24
C VAL A 42 15.72 -14.39 -7.37
N ARG A 43 15.72 -14.95 -8.59
CA ARG A 43 15.10 -16.25 -8.86
C ARG A 43 15.85 -16.99 -9.96
N ASP A 44 16.11 -18.27 -9.74
CA ASP A 44 16.64 -19.15 -10.77
C ASP A 44 15.77 -19.10 -12.04
N GLY A 45 16.41 -18.82 -13.18
CA GLY A 45 15.75 -18.70 -14.47
C GLY A 45 15.38 -17.27 -14.88
N PHE A 46 15.47 -16.30 -13.98
CA PHE A 46 15.41 -14.88 -14.36
C PHE A 46 16.64 -14.47 -15.18
N PRO A 47 16.51 -13.51 -16.11
CA PRO A 47 17.59 -13.12 -17.00
C PRO A 47 18.71 -12.38 -16.27
N ASP A 48 19.91 -12.41 -16.85
CA ASP A 48 21.01 -11.52 -16.48
C ASP A 48 20.69 -10.08 -16.93
N GLN A 49 19.84 -9.43 -16.15
CA GLN A 49 19.33 -8.09 -16.40
C GLN A 49 19.51 -7.26 -15.13
N LYS A 50 20.20 -6.12 -15.28
CA LYS A 50 20.41 -5.19 -14.18
C LYS A 50 19.08 -4.77 -13.56
N LEU A 51 19.00 -4.85 -12.24
CA LEU A 51 17.86 -4.43 -11.44
C LEU A 51 18.13 -3.04 -10.86
N ALA A 52 17.30 -2.07 -11.24
CA ALA A 52 17.31 -0.74 -10.62
C ALA A 52 16.11 -0.62 -9.68
N VAL A 53 16.35 -0.17 -8.45
CA VAL A 53 15.30 -0.02 -7.43
C VAL A 53 14.88 1.44 -7.29
N PHE A 54 13.57 1.69 -7.30
CA PHE A 54 12.94 2.99 -7.04
C PHE A 54 11.93 2.84 -5.90
N ALA A 55 12.02 3.66 -4.87
CA ALA A 55 11.17 3.50 -3.69
C ALA A 55 10.98 4.83 -2.94
N PRO A 56 9.99 4.92 -2.04
CA PRO A 56 9.81 6.08 -1.19
C PRO A 56 11.03 6.32 -0.31
N GLY A 57 11.31 7.57 0.03
CA GLY A 57 12.38 7.91 0.96
C GLY A 57 12.07 7.49 2.39
N SER A 58 13.09 7.51 3.24
CA SER A 58 13.01 7.02 4.62
C SER A 58 12.11 7.84 5.54
N ASP A 59 11.69 9.04 5.11
CA ASP A 59 10.77 9.89 5.88
C ASP A 59 9.29 9.60 5.54
N SER A 60 9.03 8.64 4.64
CA SER A 60 7.71 8.28 4.14
C SER A 60 7.03 7.18 4.98
N GLY A 61 5.75 7.39 5.34
CA GLY A 61 4.93 6.33 5.94
C GLY A 61 4.62 5.16 5.01
N THR A 62 4.89 5.29 3.71
CA THR A 62 4.87 4.18 2.74
C THR A 62 6.12 3.32 2.90
N TYR A 63 7.29 3.95 3.11
CA TYR A 63 8.54 3.25 3.40
C TYR A 63 8.44 2.48 4.72
N ASP A 64 7.94 3.12 5.79
CA ASP A 64 7.79 2.47 7.10
C ASP A 64 6.91 1.22 7.01
N PHE A 65 5.71 1.36 6.44
CA PHE A 65 4.78 0.23 6.33
C PHE A 65 5.31 -0.90 5.45
N PHE A 66 6.01 -0.59 4.36
CA PHE A 66 6.60 -1.63 3.53
C PHE A 66 7.68 -2.41 4.31
N ASN A 67 8.52 -1.73 5.09
CA ASN A 67 9.52 -2.39 5.92
C ASN A 67 8.90 -3.24 7.05
N GLU A 68 7.90 -2.69 7.75
CA GLU A 68 7.13 -3.41 8.78
C GLU A 68 6.49 -4.68 8.22
N THR A 69 6.02 -4.63 6.97
CA THR A 69 5.30 -5.75 6.36
C THR A 69 6.24 -6.78 5.74
N VAL A 70 7.35 -6.35 5.13
CA VAL A 70 8.23 -7.21 4.32
C VAL A 70 9.49 -7.62 5.07
N LEU A 71 10.11 -6.72 5.83
CA LEU A 71 11.44 -6.94 6.41
C LEU A 71 11.36 -7.39 7.88
N GLU A 72 10.51 -6.77 8.68
CA GLU A 72 10.40 -7.11 10.11
C GLU A 72 10.02 -8.57 10.39
N PRO A 73 9.15 -9.24 9.61
CA PRO A 73 8.88 -10.68 9.80
C PRO A 73 10.12 -11.57 9.65
N ASN A 74 11.17 -11.06 9.04
CA ASN A 74 12.45 -11.72 8.81
C ASN A 74 13.57 -11.21 9.76
N ASP A 75 13.21 -10.52 10.84
CA ASP A 75 14.15 -9.90 11.80
C ASP A 75 15.11 -8.87 11.15
N ILE A 76 14.71 -8.27 10.02
CA ILE A 76 15.47 -7.25 9.30
C ILE A 76 14.94 -5.87 9.65
N ASN A 77 15.81 -5.02 10.21
CA ASN A 77 15.42 -3.70 10.73
C ASN A 77 15.65 -2.55 9.74
N GLN A 78 16.39 -2.77 8.65
CA GLN A 78 16.68 -1.75 7.64
C GLN A 78 16.81 -2.39 6.25
N PRO A 79 16.27 -1.74 5.20
CA PRO A 79 16.48 -2.15 3.82
C PRO A 79 17.88 -1.78 3.32
N ARG A 80 18.15 -2.14 2.07
CA ARG A 80 19.24 -1.57 1.29
C ARG A 80 19.20 -0.04 1.30
N GLN A 81 20.35 0.59 1.13
CA GLN A 81 20.51 2.05 1.14
C GLN A 81 20.83 2.64 -0.25
N ASP A 82 21.08 1.78 -1.23
CA ASP A 82 21.51 2.10 -2.58
C ASP A 82 20.36 1.99 -3.58
N TYR A 83 19.31 2.77 -3.36
CA TYR A 83 18.14 2.85 -4.23
C TYR A 83 17.84 4.28 -4.65
N ASN A 84 17.01 4.44 -5.69
CA ASN A 84 16.54 5.74 -6.14
C ASN A 84 15.36 6.18 -5.28
N ALA A 85 15.65 6.89 -4.18
CA ALA A 85 14.66 7.39 -3.25
C ALA A 85 13.95 8.66 -3.76
N SER A 86 12.66 8.79 -3.47
CA SER A 86 11.94 10.06 -3.62
C SER A 86 10.79 10.17 -2.62
N GLU A 87 10.45 11.39 -2.21
CA GLU A 87 9.24 11.68 -1.42
C GLU A 87 8.01 11.94 -2.30
N ASP A 88 8.18 11.93 -3.63
CA ASP A 88 7.10 12.10 -4.60
C ASP A 88 6.92 10.80 -5.40
N ASP A 89 5.81 10.10 -5.17
CA ASP A 89 5.47 8.84 -5.84
C ASP A 89 5.41 8.99 -7.38
N ASN A 90 5.12 10.18 -7.91
CA ASN A 90 5.19 10.40 -9.37
C ASN A 90 6.61 10.33 -9.90
N VAL A 91 7.60 10.80 -9.11
CA VAL A 91 9.02 10.71 -9.49
C VAL A 91 9.47 9.24 -9.50
N ILE A 92 9.02 8.45 -8.52
CA ILE A 92 9.26 7.00 -8.46
C ILE A 92 8.65 6.33 -9.71
N ALA A 93 7.37 6.60 -10.00
CA ALA A 93 6.69 6.08 -11.17
C ALA A 93 7.41 6.46 -12.48
N GLN A 94 7.79 7.73 -12.66
CA GLN A 94 8.54 8.15 -13.86
C GLN A 94 9.91 7.48 -13.95
N GLY A 95 10.60 7.26 -12.82
CA GLY A 95 11.86 6.54 -12.77
C GLY A 95 11.74 5.12 -13.32
N ILE A 96 10.70 4.40 -12.91
CA ILE A 96 10.41 3.03 -13.35
C ILE A 96 10.02 3.00 -14.83
N ILE A 97 9.15 3.92 -15.26
CA ILE A 97 8.73 4.04 -16.67
C ILE A 97 9.94 4.35 -17.58
N GLY A 98 10.92 5.11 -17.10
CA GLY A 98 12.13 5.42 -17.85
C GLY A 98 13.20 4.33 -17.83
N THR A 99 13.03 3.26 -17.03
CA THR A 99 14.08 2.29 -16.74
C THR A 99 13.57 0.85 -16.91
N PRO A 100 13.65 0.27 -18.11
CA PRO A 100 13.34 -1.14 -18.33
C PRO A 100 14.16 -2.07 -17.41
N GLY A 101 13.51 -3.07 -16.82
CA GLY A 101 14.14 -3.96 -15.82
C GLY A 101 14.20 -3.39 -14.41
N SER A 102 13.60 -2.23 -14.14
CA SER A 102 13.49 -1.70 -12.79
C SER A 102 12.41 -2.40 -11.97
N TRP A 103 12.52 -2.28 -10.66
CA TRP A 103 11.47 -2.62 -9.70
C TRP A 103 11.28 -1.42 -8.77
N GLY A 104 10.07 -1.28 -8.25
CA GLY A 104 9.82 -0.35 -7.18
C GLY A 104 8.46 -0.57 -6.53
N TYR A 105 8.16 0.22 -5.51
CA TYR A 105 6.86 0.23 -4.89
C TYR A 105 6.44 1.65 -4.52
N PHE A 106 5.13 1.90 -4.47
CA PHE A 106 4.53 3.16 -4.01
C PHE A 106 3.00 2.96 -3.84
N GLY A 107 2.26 4.02 -3.48
CA GLY A 107 0.81 3.93 -3.25
C GLY A 107 0.00 3.52 -4.48
N TYR A 108 -1.00 2.64 -4.29
CA TYR A 108 -1.83 2.03 -5.34
C TYR A 108 -2.49 3.05 -6.27
N ALA A 109 -2.93 4.20 -5.76
CA ALA A 109 -3.55 5.24 -6.59
C ALA A 109 -2.62 5.81 -7.67
N TYR A 110 -1.31 5.89 -7.41
CA TYR A 110 -0.35 6.33 -8.42
C TYR A 110 -0.17 5.26 -9.50
N TYR A 111 -0.32 3.97 -9.16
CA TYR A 111 -0.29 2.90 -10.14
C TYR A 111 -1.54 2.95 -11.00
N GLN A 112 -2.72 3.15 -10.39
CA GLN A 112 -3.97 3.30 -11.14
C GLN A 112 -3.91 4.40 -12.21
N GLN A 113 -3.19 5.50 -11.93
CA GLN A 113 -2.99 6.60 -12.88
C GLN A 113 -1.99 6.28 -14.00
N ASN A 114 -1.24 5.18 -13.92
CA ASN A 114 -0.17 4.81 -14.84
C ASN A 114 -0.26 3.35 -15.32
N THR A 115 -1.43 2.73 -15.27
CA THR A 115 -1.64 1.32 -15.66
C THR A 115 -1.29 1.00 -17.11
N ASP A 116 -1.26 2.02 -17.99
CA ASP A 116 -0.83 1.91 -19.38
C ASP A 116 0.70 1.92 -19.55
N ARG A 117 1.44 2.31 -18.51
CA ARG A 117 2.90 2.55 -18.54
C ARG A 117 3.67 1.74 -17.50
N LEU A 118 2.98 1.06 -16.59
CA LEU A 118 3.55 0.26 -15.51
C LEU A 118 2.84 -1.07 -15.42
N THR A 119 3.57 -2.10 -15.02
CA THR A 119 3.02 -3.41 -14.69
C THR A 119 3.08 -3.61 -13.18
N ALA A 120 1.94 -3.84 -12.56
CA ALA A 120 1.92 -4.28 -11.16
C ALA A 120 2.37 -5.74 -11.02
N LEU A 121 3.05 -6.03 -9.92
CA LEU A 121 3.48 -7.36 -9.54
C LEU A 121 2.58 -7.90 -8.44
N ALA A 122 2.12 -9.14 -8.61
CA ALA A 122 1.45 -9.86 -7.53
C ALA A 122 2.42 -10.12 -6.37
N TYR A 123 1.88 -10.24 -5.17
CA TYR A 123 2.64 -10.54 -3.97
C TYR A 123 2.22 -11.90 -3.39
N ASP A 124 3.19 -12.79 -3.20
CA ASP A 124 2.99 -14.05 -2.49
C ASP A 124 3.61 -13.97 -1.09
N ALA A 125 2.76 -13.66 -0.11
CA ALA A 125 3.12 -13.60 1.30
C ALA A 125 3.09 -14.99 2.00
N GLY A 126 3.08 -16.08 1.24
CA GLY A 126 3.01 -17.46 1.74
C GLY A 126 1.70 -18.19 1.42
N ASP A 127 0.69 -17.48 0.89
CA ASP A 127 -0.63 -18.02 0.54
C ASP A 127 -0.90 -18.03 -0.98
N GLY A 128 0.13 -17.80 -1.79
CA GLY A 128 0.05 -17.69 -3.24
C GLY A 128 0.01 -16.24 -3.72
N CYS A 129 0.23 -16.06 -5.03
CA CYS A 129 0.28 -14.75 -5.68
C CYS A 129 -1.08 -14.03 -5.64
N VAL A 130 -1.14 -12.88 -4.98
CA VAL A 130 -2.30 -11.99 -4.96
C VAL A 130 -1.97 -10.70 -5.69
N GLU A 131 -2.79 -10.34 -6.69
CA GLU A 131 -2.65 -9.08 -7.42
C GLU A 131 -3.20 -7.89 -6.61
N PRO A 132 -2.61 -6.69 -6.76
CA PRO A 132 -3.13 -5.48 -6.15
C PRO A 132 -4.41 -5.02 -6.86
N SER A 133 -5.52 -4.96 -6.13
CA SER A 133 -6.79 -4.43 -6.61
C SER A 133 -7.60 -3.82 -5.46
N ALA A 134 -8.63 -3.05 -5.78
CA ALA A 134 -9.57 -2.56 -4.76
C ALA A 134 -10.24 -3.73 -4.01
N GLU A 135 -10.59 -4.82 -4.71
CA GLU A 135 -11.22 -6.01 -4.14
C GLU A 135 -10.29 -6.73 -3.18
N THR A 136 -9.07 -7.07 -3.63
CA THR A 136 -8.08 -7.81 -2.83
C THR A 136 -7.51 -7.00 -1.66
N ALA A 137 -7.57 -5.67 -1.75
CA ALA A 137 -7.24 -4.79 -0.63
C ALA A 137 -8.40 -4.68 0.39
N GLN A 138 -9.65 -4.69 -0.07
CA GLN A 138 -10.82 -4.63 0.81
C GLN A 138 -11.06 -5.93 1.58
N ASP A 139 -10.84 -7.09 0.95
CA ASP A 139 -11.04 -8.41 1.57
C ASP A 139 -9.82 -8.88 2.39
N ASP A 140 -8.79 -8.04 2.51
CA ASP A 140 -7.55 -8.25 3.25
C ASP A 140 -6.71 -9.46 2.74
N SER A 141 -6.97 -9.93 1.50
CA SER A 141 -6.18 -10.98 0.85
C SER A 141 -4.82 -10.46 0.37
N TYR A 142 -4.74 -9.20 -0.08
CA TYR A 142 -3.50 -8.58 -0.50
C TYR A 142 -2.72 -7.99 0.68
N LYS A 143 -1.59 -8.60 1.02
CA LYS A 143 -0.86 -8.30 2.28
C LYS A 143 -0.10 -6.97 2.30
N LEU A 144 -0.02 -6.26 1.17
CA LEU A 144 0.48 -4.88 1.12
C LEU A 144 -0.64 -3.84 1.21
N ALA A 145 -1.83 -4.23 1.67
CA ALA A 145 -2.92 -3.34 2.03
C ALA A 145 -2.99 -3.12 3.54
N ARG A 146 -3.38 -1.92 3.96
CA ARG A 146 -3.65 -1.57 5.36
C ARG A 146 -5.01 -0.90 5.53
N PRO A 147 -5.85 -1.37 6.46
CA PRO A 147 -7.10 -0.69 6.78
C PRO A 147 -6.83 0.66 7.46
N LEU A 148 -7.57 1.69 7.04
CA LEU A 148 -7.55 3.01 7.65
C LEU A 148 -8.72 3.16 8.60
N PHE A 149 -8.45 3.73 9.77
CA PHE A 149 -9.43 3.88 10.83
C PHE A 149 -9.52 5.32 11.32
N ILE A 150 -10.74 5.74 11.66
CA ILE A 150 -10.96 6.90 12.53
C ILE A 150 -11.16 6.43 13.98
N TYR A 151 -10.50 7.09 14.92
CA TYR A 151 -10.61 6.85 16.35
C TYR A 151 -11.20 8.07 17.04
N VAL A 152 -12.34 7.87 17.71
CA VAL A 152 -13.05 8.92 18.45
C VAL A 152 -13.12 8.52 19.91
N LYS A 153 -12.69 9.42 20.79
CA LYS A 153 -12.84 9.23 22.24
C LYS A 153 -14.33 9.33 22.58
N LYS A 154 -14.92 8.26 23.13
CA LYS A 154 -16.37 8.22 23.43
C LYS A 154 -16.86 9.42 24.23
N SER A 155 -16.14 9.83 25.29
CA SER A 155 -16.57 10.98 26.10
C SER A 155 -16.48 12.33 25.37
N ALA A 156 -15.78 12.41 24.24
CA ALA A 156 -15.77 13.62 23.41
C ALA A 156 -17.05 13.76 22.58
N LEU A 157 -17.81 12.68 22.37
CA LEU A 157 -19.09 12.72 21.65
C LEU A 157 -20.22 13.40 22.43
N ALA A 158 -20.02 13.70 23.73
CA ALA A 158 -20.92 14.55 24.50
C ALA A 158 -20.87 16.03 24.07
N ASP A 159 -19.83 16.42 23.33
CA ASP A 159 -19.75 17.74 22.69
C ASP A 159 -20.42 17.67 21.31
N GLU A 160 -21.46 18.48 21.11
CA GLU A 160 -22.26 18.51 19.88
C GLU A 160 -21.41 18.75 18.62
N HIS A 161 -20.36 19.58 18.71
CA HIS A 161 -19.50 19.88 17.57
C HIS A 161 -18.62 18.70 17.17
N VAL A 162 -18.19 17.90 18.14
CA VAL A 162 -17.43 16.67 17.88
C VAL A 162 -18.35 15.61 17.26
N ALA A 163 -19.56 15.45 17.80
CA ALA A 163 -20.56 14.54 17.25
C ALA A 163 -20.91 14.91 15.80
N ASP A 164 -21.19 16.19 15.53
CA ASP A 164 -21.47 16.71 14.19
C ASP A 164 -20.31 16.47 13.22
N PHE A 165 -19.07 16.73 13.64
CA PHE A 165 -17.90 16.48 12.81
C PHE A 165 -17.75 15.00 12.44
N VAL A 166 -17.94 14.09 13.41
CA VAL A 166 -17.81 12.66 13.16
C VAL A 166 -18.91 12.14 12.23
N ASN A 167 -20.16 12.61 12.42
CA ASN A 167 -21.25 12.28 11.51
C ASN A 167 -20.98 12.83 10.10
N PHE A 168 -20.58 14.09 9.98
CA PHE A 168 -20.17 14.69 8.71
C PHE A 168 -19.05 13.90 8.04
N TYR A 169 -18.01 13.51 8.79
CA TYR A 169 -16.91 12.71 8.27
C TYR A 169 -17.44 11.40 7.67
N LEU A 170 -18.24 10.64 8.43
CA LEU A 170 -18.78 9.37 7.94
C LEU A 170 -19.73 9.57 6.75
N ASP A 171 -20.55 10.64 6.74
CA ASP A 171 -21.48 10.97 5.65
C ASP A 171 -20.75 11.25 4.32
N ASN A 172 -19.52 11.75 4.39
CA ASN A 172 -18.81 12.25 3.21
C ASN A 172 -17.58 11.42 2.84
N VAL A 173 -17.09 10.52 3.70
CA VAL A 173 -15.84 9.78 3.46
C VAL A 173 -15.87 9.00 2.14
N ASP A 174 -16.98 8.32 1.82
CA ASP A 174 -17.12 7.53 0.60
C ASP A 174 -17.02 8.39 -0.69
N ALA A 175 -17.49 9.65 -0.62
CA ALA A 175 -17.42 10.57 -1.75
C ALA A 175 -16.00 11.11 -2.01
N VAL A 176 -15.16 11.19 -0.97
CA VAL A 176 -13.84 11.87 -1.03
C VAL A 176 -12.68 10.87 -1.08
N VAL A 177 -12.84 9.70 -0.46
CA VAL A 177 -11.76 8.71 -0.29
C VAL A 177 -11.11 8.30 -1.62
N GLY A 178 -11.92 8.11 -2.67
CA GLY A 178 -11.43 7.76 -4.00
C GLY A 178 -10.69 8.92 -4.68
N GLU A 179 -11.10 10.17 -4.44
CA GLU A 179 -10.45 11.35 -5.02
C GLU A 179 -9.03 11.55 -4.50
N VAL A 180 -8.76 11.12 -3.27
CA VAL A 180 -7.44 11.22 -2.63
C VAL A 180 -6.61 9.93 -2.77
N GLY A 181 -7.11 8.93 -3.50
CA GLY A 181 -6.35 7.73 -3.84
C GLY A 181 -6.42 6.57 -2.86
N TYR A 182 -7.43 6.55 -1.98
CA TYR A 182 -7.70 5.40 -1.12
C TYR A 182 -8.92 4.61 -1.62
N ILE A 183 -9.06 3.39 -1.14
CA ILE A 183 -10.17 2.51 -1.45
C ILE A 183 -11.23 2.69 -0.35
N ALA A 184 -12.47 3.00 -0.73
CA ALA A 184 -13.56 3.16 0.24
C ALA A 184 -13.77 1.89 1.07
N ALA A 185 -14.15 2.03 2.35
CA ALA A 185 -14.70 0.90 3.09
C ALA A 185 -16.03 0.48 2.46
N SER A 186 -16.44 -0.77 2.68
CA SER A 186 -17.74 -1.23 2.17
C SER A 186 -18.89 -0.44 2.79
N GLN A 187 -20.01 -0.34 2.08
CA GLN A 187 -21.21 0.33 2.61
C GLN A 187 -21.65 -0.29 3.95
N GLU A 188 -21.53 -1.62 4.09
CA GLU A 188 -21.83 -2.32 5.33
C GLU A 188 -20.94 -1.84 6.49
N GLU A 189 -19.63 -1.70 6.27
CA GLU A 189 -18.71 -1.21 7.30
C GLU A 189 -18.99 0.25 7.67
N LEU A 190 -19.32 1.10 6.70
CA LEU A 190 -19.69 2.49 6.95
C LEU A 190 -21.00 2.59 7.72
N ASP A 191 -22.00 1.79 7.39
CA ASP A 191 -23.28 1.76 8.12
C ASP A 191 -23.07 1.26 9.56
N GLN A 192 -22.24 0.23 9.76
CA GLN A 192 -21.85 -0.21 11.10
C GLN A 192 -21.08 0.87 11.87
N ALA A 193 -20.25 1.66 11.19
CA ALA A 193 -19.54 2.79 11.81
C ALA A 193 -20.53 3.86 12.26
N ARG A 194 -21.49 4.25 11.41
CA ARG A 194 -22.55 5.21 11.75
C ARG A 194 -23.36 4.75 12.95
N GLN A 195 -23.77 3.48 12.98
CA GLN A 195 -24.52 2.94 14.10
C GLN A 195 -23.71 2.99 15.40
N LYS A 196 -22.42 2.62 15.36
CA LYS A 196 -21.55 2.71 16.54
C LYS A 196 -21.38 4.15 17.06
N VAL A 197 -21.39 5.14 16.18
CA VAL A 197 -21.35 6.56 16.56
C VAL A 197 -22.68 6.99 17.18
N ALA A 198 -23.81 6.64 16.55
CA ALA A 198 -25.15 6.95 17.07
C ALA A 198 -25.35 6.38 18.48
N ASP A 199 -25.04 5.09 18.68
CA ASP A 199 -25.13 4.44 20.00
C ASP A 199 -24.22 5.11 21.04
N ALA A 200 -23.05 5.59 20.61
CA ALA A 200 -22.09 6.24 21.50
C ALA A 200 -22.47 7.68 21.87
N ILE A 201 -23.17 8.39 20.98
CA ILE A 201 -23.77 9.71 21.26
C ILE A 201 -24.90 9.55 22.27
N GLU A 202 -25.84 8.62 22.03
CA GLU A 202 -26.96 8.37 22.95
C GLU A 202 -26.47 7.98 24.36
N ALA A 203 -25.41 7.17 24.44
CA ALA A 203 -24.83 6.79 25.73
C ALA A 203 -24.05 7.92 26.45
N ALA A 204 -23.78 9.04 25.77
CA ALA A 204 -23.06 10.18 26.31
C ALA A 204 -23.96 11.34 26.77
N GLU A 205 -25.25 11.30 26.41
CA GLU A 205 -26.33 12.18 26.90
C GLU A 205 -26.81 11.80 28.32
#